data_AF-A0AAV9EZD8-F1
#
_entry.id   AF-A0AAV9EZD8-F1
#
_cell.length_a   1.000
_cell.length_b   1.000
_cell.length_c   1.000
_cell.angle_alpha   90.00
_cell.angle_beta   90.00
_cell.angle_gamma   90.00
#
_symmetry.space_group_name_H-M   'P 1'
#
loop_
_entity.id
_entity.type
_entity.pdbx_description
1 polymer ?
#
loop_
_entity_poly.entity_id
_entity_poly.type
_entity_poly.pdbx_seq_one_letter_code
_entity_poly.pdbx_strand_id
1 'polypeptide(L)' 'MGIDKGHPIMCIIYTIMLPWVADVAHHFGIPFVVYWIQPATVFSIYYRYFYSYNGLIQSHTNDPSFPIKLPNLPPLEI' A
#
# COMPACT_ATOMS: atom_id res chain seq x y z
N MET A 1 45.21 0.02 -4.97
CA MET A 1 43.98 0.41 -5.66
C MET A 1 42.84 0.19 -4.69
N GLY A 2 42.50 1.22 -3.91
CA GLY A 2 41.48 1.11 -2.86
C GLY A 2 40.12 1.06 -3.53
N ILE A 3 39.39 -0.03 -3.32
CA ILE A 3 37.99 -0.13 -3.72
C ILE A 3 37.25 0.84 -2.79
N ASP A 4 36.77 1.97 -3.30
CA ASP A 4 35.79 2.79 -2.59
C ASP A 4 34.55 1.92 -2.38
N LYS A 5 34.52 1.21 -1.25
CA LYS A 5 33.37 0.47 -0.78
C LYS A 5 32.36 1.51 -0.33
N GLY A 6 31.59 2.03 -1.28
CA GLY A 6 30.49 2.95 -1.02
C GLY A 6 29.65 2.46 0.16
N HIS A 7 29.03 3.40 0.88
CA HIS A 7 28.24 3.08 2.07
C HIS A 7 27.13 2.07 1.71
N PRO A 8 27.11 0.88 2.33
CA PRO A 8 26.12 -0.14 2.01
C PRO A 8 24.73 0.37 2.38
N ILE A 9 23.76 0.19 1.47
CA ILE A 9 22.36 0.52 1.74
C ILE A 9 21.80 -0.51 2.72
N MET A 10 21.39 -0.04 3.91
CA MET A 10 20.92 -0.92 4.99
C MET A 10 19.41 -1.13 5.01
N CYS A 11 18.63 -0.20 4.46
CA CYS A 11 17.17 -0.27 4.40
C CYS A 11 16.63 0.71 3.35
N ILE A 12 15.54 0.34 2.68
CA ILE A 12 14.81 1.21 1.76
C ILE A 12 13.48 1.63 2.38
N ILE A 13 13.24 2.93 2.45
CA ILE A 13 11.97 3.51 2.90
C ILE A 13 11.28 4.12 1.69
N TYR A 14 10.08 3.68 1.37
CA TYR A 14 9.34 4.15 0.19
C TYR A 14 7.86 4.30 0.48
N THR A 15 7.16 5.14 -0.29
CA THR A 15 5.72 5.36 -0.12
C THR A 15 4.91 4.36 -0.94
N ILE A 16 3.63 4.16 -0.60
CA ILE A 16 2.76 3.19 -1.31
C ILE A 16 2.62 3.45 -2.82
N MET A 17 2.94 4.66 -3.29
CA MET A 17 2.91 5.02 -4.72
C MET A 17 4.01 4.33 -5.55
N LEU A 18 4.97 3.69 -4.90
CA LEU A 18 6.11 3.03 -5.55
C LEU A 18 6.18 1.53 -5.19
N PRO A 19 5.16 0.72 -5.48
CA PRO A 19 5.11 -0.68 -5.06
C PRO A 19 6.26 -1.52 -5.64
N TRP A 20 6.75 -1.17 -6.84
CA TRP A 20 7.89 -1.83 -7.50
C TRP A 20 9.19 -1.78 -6.68
N VAL A 21 9.31 -0.85 -5.73
CA VAL A 21 10.47 -0.76 -4.85
C VAL A 21 10.58 -1.99 -3.95
N ALA A 22 9.45 -2.61 -3.58
CA ALA A 22 9.45 -3.87 -2.83
C ALA A 22 10.18 -4.98 -3.61
N ASP A 23 9.88 -5.12 -4.91
CA ASP A 23 10.49 -6.14 -5.77
C ASP A 23 11.99 -5.92 -5.92
N VAL A 24 12.41 -4.67 -6.09
CA VAL A 24 13.83 -4.28 -6.15
C VAL A 24 14.54 -4.59 -4.83
N ALA A 25 13.99 -4.13 -3.70
CA ALA A 25 14.59 -4.38 -2.40
C ALA A 25 14.71 -5.88 -2.10
N HIS A 26 13.67 -6.65 -2.42
CA HIS A 26 13.69 -8.11 -2.32
C HIS A 26 14.76 -8.74 -3.20
N HIS A 27 14.90 -8.31 -4.47
CA HIS A 27 15.93 -8.81 -5.39
C HIS A 27 17.36 -8.60 -4.85
N PHE A 28 17.61 -7.46 -4.21
CA PHE A 28 18.92 -7.15 -3.61
C PHE A 28 19.08 -7.64 -2.16
N GLY A 29 18.08 -8.31 -1.57
CA GLY A 29 18.11 -8.77 -0.19
C GLY A 29 18.17 -7.63 0.84
N ILE A 30 17.71 -6.43 0.47
CA ILE A 30 17.74 -5.24 1.32
C ILE A 30 16.39 -5.15 2.06
N PRO A 31 16.39 -5.00 3.40
CA PRO A 31 15.17 -4.72 4.15
C PRO A 31 14.45 -3.48 3.62
N PHE A 32 13.12 -3.48 3.66
CA PHE A 32 12.34 -2.32 3.24
C PHE A 32 11.14 -2.06 4.14
N VAL A 33 10.72 -0.80 4.18
CA VAL A 33 9.55 -0.35 4.95
C VAL A 33 8.71 0.58 4.09
N VAL A 34 7.38 0.36 4.13
CA VAL A 34 6.42 1.29 3.53
C VAL A 34 6.21 2.47 4.47
N TYR A 35 6.57 3.66 4.01
CA TYR A 35 6.23 4.92 4.64
C TYR A 35 4.82 5.34 4.27
N TRP A 36 3.87 5.03 5.16
CA TRP A 36 2.48 5.38 4.99
C TRP A 36 2.24 6.85 5.34
N ILE A 37 2.03 7.68 4.31
CA ILE A 37 1.88 9.14 4.43
C ILE A 37 0.42 9.62 4.52
N GLN A 38 -0.54 8.70 4.61
CA GLN A 38 -1.97 9.00 4.62
C GLN A 38 -2.56 8.70 6.02
N PRO A 39 -3.82 9.08 6.30
CA PRO A 39 -4.46 8.70 7.56
C PRO A 39 -4.53 7.17 7.75
N ALA A 40 -4.51 6.72 9.00
CA ALA A 40 -4.65 5.29 9.34
C ALA A 40 -5.98 4.70 8.83
N THR A 41 -7.04 5.50 8.78
CA THR A 41 -8.33 5.11 8.20
C THR A 41 -8.20 4.69 6.74
N VAL A 42 -7.43 5.46 5.95
CA VAL A 42 -7.19 5.15 4.54
C VAL A 42 -6.42 3.83 4.41
N PHE A 43 -5.45 3.58 5.29
CA PHE A 43 -4.73 2.29 5.32
C PHE A 43 -5.69 1.12 5.56
N SER A 44 -6.58 1.24 6.56
CA SER A 44 -7.58 0.23 6.85
C SER A 44 -8.53 -0.03 5.68
N ILE A 45 -8.88 1.00 4.90
CA ILE A 45 -9.72 0.86 3.71
C ILE A 45 -8.96 0.09 2.63
N TYR A 46 -7.73 0.49 2.29
CA TYR A 46 -6.90 -0.21 1.30
C TYR A 46 -6.66 -1.67 1.67
N TYR A 47 -6.33 -1.95 2.93
CA TYR A 47 -6.14 -3.32 3.40
C TYR A 47 -7.41 -4.16 3.18
N ARG A 48 -8.58 -3.65 3.56
CA ARG A 48 -9.84 -4.40 3.37
C ARG A 48 -10.22 -4.55 1.90
N TYR A 49 -9.99 -3.53 1.09
CA TYR A 49 -10.20 -3.59 -0.35
C TYR A 49 -9.42 -4.74 -0.97
N PHE A 50 -8.10 -4.79 -0.75
CA PHE A 50 -7.26 -5.80 -1.38
C PHE A 50 -7.45 -7.22 -0.84
N TYR A 51 -7.82 -7.38 0.44
CA TYR A 51 -7.87 -8.71 1.08
C TYR A 51 -9.27 -9.33 1.20
N SER A 52 -10.36 -8.55 1.21
CA SER A 52 -11.69 -9.12 1.52
C SER A 52 -12.88 -8.48 0.81
N TYR A 53 -12.76 -7.25 0.32
CA TYR A 53 -13.90 -6.48 -0.21
C TYR A 53 -13.76 -6.12 -1.69
N ASN A 54 -12.73 -6.60 -2.40
CA ASN A 54 -12.53 -6.28 -3.82
C ASN A 54 -13.74 -6.63 -4.69
N GLY A 55 -14.34 -7.82 -4.51
CA GLY A 55 -15.47 -8.28 -5.32
C GLY A 55 -16.74 -7.47 -5.11
N LEU A 56 -17.03 -7.10 -3.85
CA LEU A 56 -18.17 -6.23 -3.51
C LEU A 56 -17.99 -4.83 -4.10
N ILE A 57 -16.79 -4.26 -3.99
CA ILE A 57 -16.53 -2.90 -4.48
C ILE A 57 -16.54 -2.88 -6.01
N GLN A 58 -15.99 -3.91 -6.66
CA GLN A 58 -16.02 -4.03 -8.13
C GLN A 58 -17.44 -4.24 -8.68
N SER A 59 -18.30 -5.03 -8.00
CA SER A 59 -19.67 -5.27 -8.48
C SER A 59 -20.56 -4.03 -8.43
N HIS A 60 -20.21 -3.05 -7.60
CA HIS A 60 -20.98 -1.82 -7.41
C HIS A 60 -20.25 -0.56 -7.93
N THR A 61 -19.14 -0.69 -8.65
CA THR A 61 -18.37 0.47 -9.17
C THR A 61 -19.18 1.34 -10.14
N ASN A 62 -20.18 0.77 -10.83
CA ASN A 62 -21.04 1.50 -11.77
C ASN A 62 -22.29 2.12 -11.11
N ASP A 63 -22.50 1.89 -9.82
CA ASP A 63 -23.61 2.45 -9.05
C ASP A 63 -23.07 3.42 -7.98
N PRO A 64 -22.92 4.71 -8.30
CA PRO A 64 -22.41 5.71 -7.35
C PRO A 64 -23.34 5.93 -6.15
N SER A 65 -24.59 5.44 -6.22
CA SER A 65 -25.52 5.52 -5.09
C SER A 65 -25.36 4.37 -4.09
N PHE A 66 -24.55 3.35 -4.41
CA PHE A 66 -24.34 2.21 -3.54
C PHE A 66 -23.34 2.54 -2.41
N PRO A 67 -23.78 2.57 -1.13
CA PRO A 67 -22.88 2.90 -0.04
C PRO A 67 -21.97 1.72 0.30
N ILE A 68 -20.65 1.90 0.23
CA ILE A 68 -19.70 0.89 0.69
C ILE A 68 -19.65 0.93 2.22
N LYS A 69 -20.22 -0.11 2.85
CA LYS A 69 -20.24 -0.26 4.30
C LYS A 69 -19.07 -1.13 4.76
N LEU A 70 -18.06 -0.50 5.37
CA LEU A 70 -16.95 -1.19 6.00
C LEU A 70 -17.17 -1.24 7.53
N PRO A 71 -16.85 -2.36 8.20
CA PRO A 71 -17.01 -2.45 9.66
C PRO A 71 -16.29 -1.34 10.42
N ASN A 72 -16.95 -0.68 11.37
CA ASN A 72 -16.37 0.41 12.17
C ASN A 72 -15.94 1.66 11.39
N LEU A 73 -16.47 1.86 10.19
CA LEU A 73 -16.28 3.09 9.40
C LEU A 73 -17.65 3.64 8.98
N PRO A 74 -17.79 4.96 8.82
CA PRO A 74 -18.95 5.52 8.17
C PRO A 74 -19.07 4.98 6.74
N PRO A 75 -20.28 4.94 6.16
CA PRO A 75 -20.47 4.59 4.76
C PRO A 75 -19.58 5.46 3.86
N LEU A 76 -18.91 4.83 2.91
CA LEU A 76 -18.14 5.53 1.89
C LEU A 76 -19.02 5.68 0.65
N GLU A 77 -19.10 6.91 0.16
CA GLU A 77 -19.74 7.28 -1.10
C GLU A 77 -18.65 7.41 -2.18
N ILE A 78 -18.95 6.99 -3.40
CA ILE A 78 -18.02 7.01 -4.56
C ILE A 78 -18.27 8.26 -5.40
#